data_AF-A0A8H9C8U9-F1
#
_entry.id   AF-A0A8H9C8U9-F1
#
_cell.length_a   1.000
_cell.length_b   1.000
_cell.length_c   1.000
_cell.angle_alpha   90.00
_cell.angle_beta   90.00
_cell.angle_gamma   90.00
#
_symmetry.space_group_name_H-M   'P 1'
#
loop_
_entity.id
_entity.type
_entity.pdbx_description
1 polymer ?
#
loop_
_entity_poly.entity_id
_entity_poly.type
_entity_poly.pdbx_seq_one_letter_code
_entity_poly.pdbx_strand_id
1 'polypeptide(L)'
;MFGHQLVSLCDRMIEVGLVDSREAFAIRYCNKARGYLGDLTRREGPAARIPPRTVGRIRHRLAEAAVARPDLAVETRALDAFIDQSLYVANLLGRRGAR
;
A
#
# COMPACT_ATOMS: atom_id res chain seq x y z
N MET A 1 7.36 4.33 2.64
CA MET A 1 6.94 3.66 1.39
C MET A 1 6.74 4.71 0.30
N PHE A 2 7.04 4.35 -0.95
CA PHE A 2 6.87 5.19 -2.13
C PHE A 2 5.67 4.76 -2.99
N GLY A 3 5.29 5.60 -3.96
CA GLY A 3 4.15 5.40 -4.86
C GLY A 3 4.19 4.06 -5.60
N HIS A 4 5.33 3.69 -6.19
CA HIS A 4 5.46 2.41 -6.90
C HIS A 4 5.20 1.20 -6.00
N GLN A 5 5.68 1.24 -4.74
CA GLN A 5 5.43 0.18 -3.76
C GLN A 5 3.95 0.09 -3.38
N LEU A 6 3.25 1.23 -3.31
CA LEU A 6 1.81 1.24 -3.06
C LEU A 6 1.02 0.63 -4.21
N VAL A 7 1.43 0.89 -5.45
CA VAL A 7 0.82 0.28 -6.64
C VAL A 7 1.07 -1.23 -6.64
N SER A 8 2.30 -1.67 -6.37
CA SER A 8 2.61 -3.10 -6.25
C SER A 8 1.83 -3.79 -5.12
N LEU A 9 1.63 -3.11 -3.98
CA LEU A 9 0.79 -3.62 -2.89
C LEU A 9 -0.66 -3.81 -3.36
N CYS A 10 -1.21 -2.83 -4.08
CA CYS A 10 -2.55 -2.92 -4.64
C CYS A 10 -2.69 -4.13 -5.59
N ASP A 11 -1.73 -4.32 -6.48
CA ASP A 11 -1.77 -5.42 -7.46
C ASP A 11 -1.75 -6.78 -6.75
N ARG A 12 -0.91 -6.95 -5.73
CA ARG A 12 -0.89 -8.18 -4.91
C ARG A 12 -2.19 -8.40 -4.14
N MET A 13 -2.80 -7.34 -3.62
CA MET A 13 -4.10 -7.44 -2.94
C MET A 13 -5.23 -7.85 -3.89
N ILE A 14 -5.14 -7.47 -5.16
CA ILE A 14 -6.08 -7.92 -6.20
C ILE A 14 -5.84 -9.40 -6.52
N GLU A 15 -4.59 -9.80 -6.69
CA GLU A 15 -4.20 -11.20 -6.97
C GLU A 15 -4.66 -12.16 -5.87
N VAL A 16 -4.53 -11.76 -4.60
CA VAL A 16 -4.99 -12.54 -3.43
C VAL A 16 -6.52 -12.51 -3.27
N GLY A 17 -7.22 -11.62 -3.99
CA GLY A 17 -8.68 -11.48 -3.89
C GLY A 17 -9.15 -10.70 -2.66
N LEU A 18 -8.29 -9.88 -2.04
CA LEU A 18 -8.66 -8.96 -0.96
C LEU A 18 -9.34 -7.68 -1.48
N VAL A 19 -9.09 -7.33 -2.74
CA VAL A 19 -9.64 -6.15 -3.40
C VAL A 19 -9.99 -6.44 -4.85
N ASP A 20 -11.13 -5.94 -5.31
CA ASP A 20 -11.63 -6.26 -6.65
C ASP A 20 -10.97 -5.42 -7.76
N SER A 21 -10.46 -4.23 -7.42
CA SER A 21 -9.86 -3.31 -8.38
C SER A 21 -8.96 -2.25 -7.74
N ARG A 22 -8.12 -1.61 -8.56
CA ARG A 22 -7.29 -0.47 -8.14
C ARG A 22 -8.13 0.70 -7.61
N GLU A 23 -9.33 0.91 -8.14
CA GLU A 23 -10.26 1.93 -7.65
C GLU A 23 -10.82 1.57 -6.28
N ALA A 24 -11.21 0.30 -6.09
CA ALA A 24 -11.69 -0.20 -4.81
C ALA A 24 -10.60 -0.09 -3.72
N PHE A 25 -9.34 -0.35 -4.07
CA PHE A 25 -8.21 -0.15 -3.17
C PHE A 25 -8.06 1.32 -2.77
N ALA A 26 -8.06 2.23 -3.75
CA ALA A 26 -7.92 3.66 -3.50
C ALA A 26 -9.01 4.20 -2.56
N ILE A 27 -10.25 3.78 -2.76
CA ILE A 27 -11.38 4.19 -1.93
C ILE A 27 -11.33 3.50 -0.55
N ARG A 28 -11.33 2.16 -0.51
CA ARG A 28 -11.58 1.39 0.72
C ARG A 28 -10.36 1.33 1.64
N TYR A 29 -9.15 1.28 1.07
CA TYR A 29 -7.90 1.12 1.82
C TYR A 29 -7.13 2.44 1.96
N CYS A 30 -7.14 3.30 0.94
CA CYS A 30 -6.44 4.59 1.01
C CYS A 30 -7.31 5.77 1.45
N ASN A 31 -8.65 5.67 1.37
CA ASN A 31 -9.58 6.81 1.51
C ASN A 31 -9.23 7.97 0.57
N LYS A 32 -9.03 7.63 -0.70
CA LYS A 32 -8.66 8.56 -1.78
C LYS A 32 -9.63 8.42 -2.95
N ALA A 33 -9.57 9.39 -3.85
CA ALA A 33 -10.32 9.35 -5.10
C ALA A 33 -9.90 8.16 -5.98
N ARG A 34 -10.79 7.70 -6.86
CA ARG A 34 -10.55 6.56 -7.77
C ARG A 34 -9.27 6.71 -8.59
N GLY A 35 -8.97 7.93 -9.05
CA GLY A 35 -7.79 8.25 -9.84
C GLY A 35 -6.46 8.26 -9.08
N TYR A 36 -6.46 8.13 -7.75
CA TYR A 36 -5.28 8.34 -6.91
C TYR A 36 -4.05 7.50 -7.32
N LEU A 37 -4.23 6.22 -7.63
CA LEU A 37 -3.13 5.37 -8.09
C LEU A 37 -2.63 5.76 -9.50
N GLY A 38 -3.53 6.24 -10.36
CA GLY A 38 -3.16 6.79 -11.66
C GLY A 38 -2.40 8.11 -11.55
N ASP A 39 -2.79 8.96 -10.61
CA ASP A 39 -2.10 10.23 -10.35
C ASP A 39 -0.70 10.02 -9.76
N LEU A 40 -0.55 9.02 -8.89
CA LEU A 40 0.77 8.63 -8.35
C LEU A 40 1.74 8.16 -9.45
N THR A 41 1.25 7.43 -10.45
CA THR A 41 2.09 6.92 -11.54
C THR A 41 2.41 7.99 -12.59
N ARG A 42 1.53 8.99 -12.78
CA ARG A 42 1.66 10.01 -13.85
C ARG A 42 2.23 11.35 -13.37
N ARG A 43 1.81 11.85 -12.20
CA ARG A 43 2.06 13.24 -11.77
C ARG A 43 3.12 13.36 -10.68
N GLU A 44 2.97 12.57 -9.62
CA GLU A 44 3.89 12.65 -8.47
C GLU A 44 5.15 11.79 -8.68
N GLY A 45 5.10 10.87 -9.63
CA GLY A 45 6.18 9.97 -10.00
C GLY A 45 6.29 8.75 -9.07
N PRO A 46 6.92 7.68 -9.53
CA PRO A 46 7.03 6.43 -8.76
C PRO A 46 7.75 6.58 -7.42
N ALA A 47 8.59 7.62 -7.26
CA ALA A 47 9.32 7.95 -6.04
C ALA A 47 8.55 8.88 -5.08
N ALA A 48 7.29 9.23 -5.37
CA ALA A 48 6.45 10.01 -4.47
C ALA A 48 6.32 9.33 -3.10
N ARG A 49 6.53 10.06 -2.01
CA ARG A 49 6.38 9.50 -0.67
C ARG A 49 4.91 9.39 -0.30
N ILE A 50 4.51 8.20 0.14
CA ILE A 50 3.18 7.97 0.65
C ILE A 50 3.07 8.51 2.08
N PRO A 51 2.05 9.33 2.40
CA PRO A 51 1.85 9.85 3.75
C PRO A 51 1.72 8.72 4.80
N PRO A 52 2.36 8.84 5.97
CA PRO A 52 2.28 7.82 7.04
C PRO A 52 0.85 7.46 7.44
N ARG A 53 -0.05 8.45 7.45
CA ARG A 53 -1.48 8.25 7.74
C ARG A 53 -2.16 7.30 6.75
N THR A 54 -1.80 7.38 5.46
CA THR A 54 -2.31 6.46 4.43
C THR A 54 -1.80 5.05 4.69
N VAL A 55 -0.52 4.89 5.03
CA VAL A 55 0.08 3.58 5.35
C VAL A 55 -0.60 2.97 6.58
N GLY A 56 -0.75 3.72 7.66
CA GLY A 56 -1.42 3.25 8.88
C GLY A 56 -2.86 2.79 8.63
N ARG A 57 -3.59 3.51 7.76
CA ARG A 57 -4.94 3.09 7.36
C ARG A 57 -4.94 1.77 6.59
N ILE A 58 -4.02 1.60 5.65
CA ILE A 58 -3.91 0.34 4.88
C ILE A 58 -3.66 -0.83 5.84
N ARG A 59 -2.74 -0.67 6.80
CA ARG A 59 -2.46 -1.69 7.83
C ARG A 59 -3.68 -2.04 8.65
N HIS A 60 -4.40 -1.02 9.12
CA HIS A 60 -5.63 -1.24 9.87
C HIS A 60 -6.67 -2.04 9.06
N ARG A 61 -6.85 -1.71 7.78
CA ARG A 61 -7.78 -2.42 6.90
C ARG A 61 -7.32 -3.84 6.56
N LEU A 62 -6.02 -4.07 6.42
CA LEU A 62 -5.46 -5.42 6.29
C LEU A 62 -5.71 -6.25 7.55
N ALA A 63 -5.57 -5.67 8.74
CA ALA A 63 -5.88 -6.36 10.00
C ALA A 63 -7.37 -6.73 10.09
N GLU A 64 -8.28 -5.82 9.72
CA GLU A 64 -9.71 -6.12 9.62
C GLU A 64 -10.00 -7.25 8.62
N ALA A 65 -9.33 -7.22 7.45
CA ALA A 65 -9.48 -8.25 6.44
C ALA A 65 -8.97 -9.62 6.90
N ALA A 66 -7.86 -9.67 7.64
CA ALA A 66 -7.33 -10.91 8.22
C ALA A 66 -8.32 -11.56 9.21
N VAL A 67 -9.03 -10.74 9.99
CA VAL A 67 -10.06 -11.23 10.92
C VAL A 67 -11.28 -11.75 10.15
N ALA A 68 -11.70 -11.05 9.09
CA ALA A 68 -12.87 -11.41 8.30
C ALA A 68 -12.63 -12.59 7.33
N ARG A 69 -11.38 -12.80 6.90
CA ARG A 69 -10.96 -13.83 5.95
C ARG A 69 -9.77 -14.63 6.53
N PRO A 70 -10.02 -15.52 7.50
CA PRO A 70 -8.97 -16.34 8.11
C PRO A 70 -8.27 -17.25 7.09
N ASP A 71 -8.97 -17.59 6.00
CA ASP A 71 -8.43 -18.35 4.86
C ASP A 71 -7.28 -17.63 4.15
N LEU A 72 -7.19 -16.30 4.25
CA LEU A 72 -6.15 -15.47 3.65
C LEU A 72 -5.14 -14.93 4.68
N ALA A 73 -5.05 -15.55 5.86
CA ALA A 73 -4.23 -15.03 6.96
C ALA A 73 -2.73 -15.02 6.62
N VAL A 74 -2.23 -16.00 5.86
CA VAL A 74 -0.82 -16.08 5.47
C VAL A 74 -0.47 -14.98 4.49
N GLU A 75 -1.30 -14.79 3.46
CA GLU A 75 -1.16 -13.78 2.43
C GLU A 75 -1.27 -12.38 3.04
N THR A 76 -2.19 -12.18 3.98
CA THR A 76 -2.35 -10.90 4.67
C THR A 76 -1.12 -10.54 5.51
N ARG A 77 -0.50 -11.53 6.18
CA ARG A 77 0.79 -11.32 6.88
C ARG A 77 1.93 -11.03 5.92
N ALA A 78 1.97 -11.69 4.77
CA ALA A 78 2.98 -11.43 3.74
C ALA A 78 2.86 -10.00 3.17
N LEU A 79 1.63 -9.50 3.02
CA LEU A 79 1.36 -8.11 2.61
C LEU A 79 1.81 -7.10 3.67
N ASP A 80 1.60 -7.38 4.96
CA ASP A 80 2.08 -6.49 6.03
C ASP A 80 3.61 -6.48 6.14
N ALA A 81 4.26 -7.64 5.98
CA ALA A 81 5.72 -7.72 5.91
C ALA A 81 6.29 -6.93 4.70
N PHE A 82 5.59 -6.96 3.56
CA PHE A 82 5.95 -6.13 2.41
C PHE A 82 5.85 -4.63 2.71
N ILE A 83 4.86 -4.20 3.50
CA ILE A 83 4.74 -2.81 3.95
C ILE A 83 5.95 -2.43 4.82
N ASP A 84 6.36 -3.27 5.77
CA ASP A 84 7.53 -3.01 6.61
C ASP A 84 8.81 -2.86 5.80
N GLN A 85 9.07 -3.78 4.88
CA GLN A 85 10.22 -3.71 3.99
C GLN A 85 10.20 -2.41 3.16
N SER A 86 9.02 -2.03 2.64
CA SER A 86 8.84 -0.82 1.84
C SER A 86 9.04 0.47 2.66
N LEU A 87 8.64 0.47 3.93
CA LEU A 87 8.91 1.56 4.88
C LEU A 87 10.41 1.65 5.20
N TYR A 88 11.06 0.51 5.45
CA TYR A 88 12.50 0.45 5.72
C TYR A 88 13.32 1.04 4.57
N VAL A 89 13.06 0.60 3.33
CA VAL A 89 13.75 1.13 2.14
C VAL A 89 13.53 2.63 1.99
N ALA A 90 12.29 3.10 2.16
CA ALA A 90 11.99 4.53 2.05
C ALA A 90 12.68 5.37 3.13
N ASN A 91 12.80 4.85 4.35
CA ASN A 91 13.52 5.50 5.44
C ASN A 91 15.02 5.56 5.18
N LEU A 92 15.61 4.46 4.68
CA LEU A 92 17.03 4.40 4.34
C LEU A 92 17.38 5.42 3.24
N LEU A 93 16.59 5.48 2.17
CA LEU A 93 16.81 6.42 1.07
C LEU A 93 16.59 7.88 1.49
N GLY A 94 15.61 8.16 2.35
CA GLY A 94 15.40 9.51 2.87
C GLY A 94 16.53 10.01 3.77
N ARG A 95 17.23 9.12 4.47
CA ARG A 95 18.41 9.48 5.28
C ARG A 95 19.63 9.78 4.43
N ARG A 96 19.80 9.15 3.26
CA ARG A 96 20.93 9.40 2.35
C ARG A 96 20.81 10.72 1.57
N GLY A 97 19.60 11.18 1.28
CA GLY A 97 19.38 12.45 0.56
C GLY A 97 19.43 13.71 1.42
N ALA A 98 19.53 13.58 2.74
CA ALA A 98 19.63 14.70 3.70
C ALA A 98 21.08 15.03 4.09
N ARG A 99 22.06 14.53 3.34
CA ARG A 99 23.50 14.72 3.56
C ARG A 99 24.10 15.54 2.43
#